data_AF-A0A9D8H8G7-F1
#
_entry.id   AF-A0A9D8H8G7-F1
#
_cell.length_a   1.000
_cell.length_b   1.000
_cell.length_c   1.000
_cell.angle_alpha   90.00
_cell.angle_beta   90.00
_cell.angle_gamma   90.00
#
_symmetry.space_group_name_H-M   'P 1'
#
loop_
_entity.id
_entity.type
_entity.pdbx_description
1 polymer ?
#
loop_
_entity_poly.entity_id
_entity_poly.type
_entity_poly.pdbx_seq_one_letter_code
_entity_poly.pdbx_strand_id
1 'polypeptide(L)'
;MAQTATIVATDIAFAEGPTWCADGTLACTAVASGQVLRVHLDTGELEVIAITGGGANAAIATNDGGFVVTQNGGIDFERAGLHVSAPYKPITPGIQRVDASGAVTYLADDGFLAPNDLVVAADGTLWFTDPPHHPPPPEPKGRVHTMTPDGVTAVAFGGFAYCNGIGLEPDGTVVVVEGHGLMRVRADGTKEWIVERLGDASGDGFCVDADGRFYVAVTADHGIRVFDPDGTEVDFLEIPGRGITTNCCFGGDDLRTLFAT
;
A
#
# COMPACT_ATOMS: atom_id res chain seq x y z
N MET A 1 -11.84 16.51 -23.59
CA MET A 1 -12.08 16.33 -22.15
C MET A 1 -10.84 16.86 -21.44
N ALA A 2 -10.99 17.58 -20.33
CA ALA A 2 -9.83 18.02 -19.56
C ALA A 2 -9.07 16.78 -19.09
N GLN A 3 -7.75 16.76 -19.24
CA GLN A 3 -6.92 15.64 -18.82
C GLN A 3 -7.02 15.52 -17.30
N THR A 4 -7.55 14.40 -16.79
CA THR A 4 -7.81 14.17 -15.35
C THR A 4 -6.56 13.72 -14.58
N ALA A 5 -5.52 13.27 -15.28
CA ALA A 5 -4.25 12.86 -14.70
C ALA A 5 -3.09 13.06 -15.67
N THR A 6 -1.87 13.19 -15.13
CA THR A 6 -0.62 13.29 -15.89
C THR A 6 0.34 12.20 -15.43
N ILE A 7 0.98 11.51 -16.37
CA ILE A 7 2.02 10.51 -16.07
C ILE A 7 3.29 11.26 -15.66
N VAL A 8 3.78 11.01 -14.45
CA VAL A 8 5.00 11.62 -13.92
C VAL A 8 6.24 10.72 -14.00
N ALA A 9 6.05 9.40 -14.11
CA ALA A 9 7.12 8.43 -14.32
C ALA A 9 6.58 7.16 -15.00
N THR A 10 7.46 6.40 -15.65
CA THR A 10 7.14 5.12 -16.31
C THR A 10 8.19 4.06 -15.95
N ASP A 11 7.97 2.83 -16.43
CA ASP A 11 8.95 1.73 -16.36
C ASP A 11 9.31 1.27 -14.93
N ILE A 12 8.41 1.51 -13.98
CA ILE A 12 8.46 0.94 -12.63
C ILE A 12 7.86 -0.47 -12.67
N ALA A 13 8.64 -1.47 -12.25
CA ALA A 13 8.24 -2.87 -12.31
C ALA A 13 7.23 -3.21 -11.19
N PHE A 14 5.95 -3.01 -11.49
CA PHE A 14 4.82 -3.12 -10.56
C PHE A 14 4.95 -2.11 -9.41
N ALA A 15 4.56 -0.87 -9.69
CA ALA A 15 4.63 0.23 -8.74
C ALA A 15 3.62 0.06 -7.62
N GLU A 16 4.03 0.36 -6.39
CA GLU A 16 3.21 0.27 -5.18
C GLU A 16 3.64 1.32 -4.16
N GLY A 17 2.85 1.46 -3.10
CA GLY A 17 3.24 2.20 -1.89
C GLY A 17 3.81 3.60 -2.13
N PRO A 18 3.16 4.48 -2.92
CA PRO A 18 3.62 5.84 -3.09
C PRO A 18 3.58 6.56 -1.74
N THR A 19 4.61 7.33 -1.44
CA THR A 19 4.72 8.10 -0.20
C THR A 19 5.33 9.46 -0.47
N TRP A 20 4.67 10.50 0.06
CA TRP A 20 5.18 11.86 0.01
C TRP A 20 6.15 12.10 1.17
N CYS A 21 7.37 12.48 0.84
CA CYS A 21 8.46 12.65 1.79
C CYS A 21 8.46 14.09 2.35
N ALA A 22 8.95 14.26 3.59
CA ALA A 22 9.03 15.56 4.25
C ALA A 22 9.95 16.57 3.53
N ASP A 23 10.83 16.10 2.66
CA ASP A 23 11.70 16.92 1.81
C ASP A 23 11.01 17.40 0.52
N GLY A 24 9.70 17.16 0.36
CA GLY A 24 8.90 17.63 -0.78
C GLY A 24 9.06 16.76 -2.02
N THR A 25 9.40 15.49 -1.86
CA THR A 25 9.60 14.56 -2.96
C THR A 25 8.67 13.35 -2.89
N LEU A 26 8.53 12.64 -4.01
CA LEU A 26 7.78 11.41 -4.12
C LEU A 26 8.71 10.19 -4.11
N ALA A 27 8.40 9.21 -3.27
CA ALA A 27 8.98 7.87 -3.37
C ALA A 27 7.88 6.84 -3.60
N CYS A 28 8.24 5.68 -4.14
CA CYS A 28 7.36 4.53 -4.25
C CYS A 28 8.20 3.25 -4.20
N THR A 29 7.56 2.09 -4.19
CA THR A 29 8.25 0.81 -4.34
C THR A 29 8.09 0.28 -5.76
N ALA A 30 8.96 -0.66 -6.11
CA ALA A 30 8.80 -1.52 -7.27
C ALA A 30 8.81 -2.96 -6.78
N VAL A 31 7.62 -3.56 -6.65
CA VAL A 31 7.45 -4.88 -6.04
C VAL A 31 8.23 -5.94 -6.79
N ALA A 32 8.22 -5.88 -8.12
CA ALA A 32 8.80 -6.95 -8.92
C ALA A 32 10.34 -6.93 -8.95
N SER A 33 10.95 -5.77 -8.71
CA SER A 33 12.40 -5.62 -8.63
C SER A 33 12.93 -5.53 -7.19
N GLY A 34 12.06 -5.44 -6.18
CA GLY A 34 12.43 -5.36 -4.77
C GLY A 34 13.20 -4.08 -4.47
N GLN A 35 12.63 -2.93 -4.85
CA GLN A 35 13.29 -1.63 -4.74
C GLN A 35 12.40 -0.59 -4.06
N VAL A 36 13.05 0.36 -3.39
CA VAL A 36 12.47 1.67 -3.06
C VAL A 36 13.07 2.69 -4.02
N LEU A 37 12.22 3.46 -4.66
CA LEU A 37 12.58 4.40 -5.72
C LEU A 37 12.21 5.83 -5.32
N ARG A 38 13.09 6.78 -5.63
CA ARG A 38 12.77 8.20 -5.69
C ARG A 38 12.27 8.53 -7.10
N VAL A 39 11.18 9.28 -7.18
CA VAL A 39 10.64 9.78 -8.45
C VAL A 39 10.96 11.28 -8.56
N HIS A 40 11.77 11.63 -9.55
CA HIS A 40 12.12 13.02 -9.86
C HIS A 40 11.01 13.65 -10.71
N LEU A 41 10.02 14.30 -10.09
CA LEU A 41 8.79 14.76 -10.74
C LEU A 41 9.00 15.68 -11.97
N ASP A 42 10.08 16.47 -11.99
CA ASP A 42 10.38 17.39 -13.09
C ASP A 42 10.87 16.67 -14.35
N THR A 43 11.52 15.51 -14.19
CA THR A 43 12.18 14.78 -15.29
C THR A 43 11.55 13.42 -15.56
N GLY A 44 10.82 12.88 -14.60
CA GLY A 44 10.34 11.50 -14.57
C GLY A 44 11.44 10.45 -14.36
N GLU A 45 12.65 10.87 -14.00
CA GLU A 45 13.75 9.96 -13.72
C GLU A 45 13.52 9.20 -12.41
N LEU A 46 13.93 7.93 -12.41
CA LEU A 46 13.87 7.04 -11.25
C LEU A 46 15.27 6.89 -10.66
N GLU A 47 15.39 7.16 -9.36
CA GLU A 47 16.61 6.89 -8.59
C GLU A 47 16.36 5.75 -7.61
N VAL A 48 17.26 4.77 -7.58
CA VAL A 48 17.17 3.65 -6.63
C VAL A 48 17.70 4.12 -5.28
N ILE A 49 16.80 4.24 -4.30
CA ILE A 49 17.16 4.56 -2.90
C ILE A 49 17.76 3.31 -2.24
N ALA A 50 17.08 2.16 -2.41
CA ALA A 50 17.50 0.91 -1.79
C ALA A 50 17.03 -0.30 -2.61
N ILE A 51 17.77 -1.41 -2.46
CA ILE A 51 17.38 -2.74 -2.94
C ILE A 51 17.04 -3.58 -1.73
N THR A 52 15.75 -3.82 -1.52
CA THR A 52 15.21 -4.59 -0.39
C THR A 52 15.20 -6.09 -0.65
N GLY A 53 15.25 -6.48 -1.93
CA GLY A 53 15.02 -7.85 -2.38
C GLY A 53 13.54 -8.23 -2.33
N GLY A 54 13.21 -9.49 -2.65
CA GLY A 54 11.84 -9.99 -2.58
C GLY A 54 10.84 -9.12 -3.35
N GLY A 55 9.79 -8.69 -2.65
CA GLY A 55 8.84 -7.67 -3.09
C GLY A 55 8.58 -6.63 -2.01
N ALA A 56 9.27 -5.50 -2.12
CA ALA A 56 8.90 -4.29 -1.36
C ALA A 56 7.53 -3.81 -1.84
N ASN A 57 6.57 -3.70 -0.93
CA ASN A 57 5.19 -3.38 -1.25
C ASN A 57 4.83 -1.96 -0.82
N ALA A 58 4.39 -1.71 0.41
CA ALA A 58 4.28 -0.35 0.92
C ALA A 58 5.60 0.17 1.45
N ALA A 59 5.78 1.50 1.37
CA ALA A 59 6.84 2.22 2.04
C ALA A 59 6.27 3.49 2.68
N ILE A 60 6.67 3.78 3.92
CA ILE A 60 6.39 5.07 4.56
C ILE A 60 7.69 5.77 4.91
N ALA A 61 7.79 7.05 4.54
CA ALA A 61 8.95 7.87 4.88
C ALA A 61 9.06 8.07 6.40
N THR A 62 10.29 8.03 6.92
CA THR A 62 10.59 8.32 8.33
C THR A 62 11.20 9.71 8.47
N ASN A 63 11.05 10.32 9.65
CA ASN A 63 11.54 11.69 9.92
C ASN A 63 13.07 11.84 9.81
N ASP A 64 13.82 10.75 9.86
CA ASP A 64 15.27 10.74 9.67
C ASP A 64 15.71 10.49 8.22
N GLY A 65 14.78 10.58 7.27
CA GLY A 65 15.04 10.46 5.83
C GLY A 65 15.14 9.02 5.32
N GLY A 66 14.79 8.04 6.15
CA GLY A 66 14.67 6.63 5.77
C GLY A 66 13.24 6.23 5.42
N PHE A 67 12.99 4.92 5.40
CA PHE A 67 11.69 4.32 5.13
C PHE A 67 11.45 3.09 6.00
N VAL A 68 10.18 2.84 6.37
CA VAL A 68 9.73 1.51 6.79
C VAL A 68 9.00 0.87 5.62
N VAL A 69 9.31 -0.40 5.33
CA VAL A 69 8.83 -1.13 4.16
C VAL A 69 8.17 -2.42 4.59
N THR A 70 6.97 -2.69 4.08
CA THR A 70 6.39 -4.04 4.09
C THR A 70 7.03 -4.87 2.99
N GLN A 71 7.71 -5.94 3.39
CA GLN A 71 8.39 -6.87 2.51
C GLN A 71 7.54 -8.12 2.37
N ASN A 72 6.87 -8.29 1.23
CA ASN A 72 5.90 -9.38 1.03
C ASN A 72 6.56 -10.75 0.75
N GLY A 73 7.90 -10.80 0.72
CA GLY A 73 8.66 -12.02 0.46
C GLY A 73 8.82 -12.37 -1.02
N GLY A 74 8.30 -11.55 -1.93
CA GLY A 74 8.34 -11.72 -3.38
C GLY A 74 7.04 -12.29 -3.96
N ILE A 75 6.69 -11.85 -5.18
CA ILE A 75 5.52 -12.33 -5.91
C ILE A 75 5.95 -13.15 -7.12
N ASP A 76 5.38 -14.35 -7.27
CA ASP A 76 5.41 -15.11 -8.51
C ASP A 76 4.33 -14.57 -9.46
N PHE A 77 4.68 -13.55 -10.26
CA PHE A 77 3.74 -12.84 -11.12
C PHE A 77 3.11 -13.74 -12.19
N GLU A 78 3.85 -14.72 -12.71
CA GLU A 78 3.30 -15.70 -13.67
C GLU A 78 2.18 -16.50 -13.01
N ARG A 79 2.42 -17.03 -11.81
CA ARG A 79 1.39 -17.76 -11.05
C ARG A 79 0.24 -16.86 -10.59
N ALA A 80 0.50 -15.57 -10.40
CA ALA A 80 -0.53 -14.58 -10.09
C ALA A 80 -1.38 -14.18 -11.30
N GLY A 81 -1.01 -14.59 -12.52
CA GLY A 81 -1.71 -14.19 -13.75
C GLY A 81 -1.42 -12.74 -14.15
N LEU A 82 -0.35 -12.15 -13.62
CA LEU A 82 0.09 -10.79 -13.90
C LEU A 82 1.30 -10.83 -14.84
N HIS A 83 1.21 -10.14 -15.98
CA HIS A 83 2.26 -10.15 -16.99
C HIS A 83 3.37 -9.12 -16.70
N VAL A 84 4.13 -9.35 -15.64
CA VAL A 84 5.29 -8.53 -15.26
C VAL A 84 6.58 -9.29 -15.58
N SER A 85 7.48 -8.67 -16.35
CA SER A 85 8.75 -9.31 -16.74
C SER A 85 9.81 -9.11 -15.65
N ALA A 86 9.74 -9.92 -14.59
CA ALA A 86 10.74 -9.94 -13.52
C ALA A 86 10.97 -11.37 -13.01
N PRO A 87 12.20 -11.74 -12.64
CA PRO A 87 12.48 -13.06 -12.07
C PRO A 87 11.90 -13.16 -10.65
N TYR A 88 11.18 -14.25 -10.37
CA TYR A 88 10.72 -14.56 -9.02
C TYR A 88 11.92 -14.88 -8.10
N LYS A 89 12.12 -14.06 -7.05
CA LYS A 89 13.24 -14.16 -6.11
C LYS A 89 12.74 -14.06 -4.66
N PRO A 90 12.22 -15.15 -4.08
CA PRO A 90 11.61 -15.08 -2.76
C PRO A 90 12.64 -14.87 -1.65
N ILE A 91 12.24 -14.12 -0.62
CA ILE A 91 12.97 -13.90 0.64
C ILE A 91 12.02 -14.03 1.83
N THR A 92 12.52 -13.93 3.05
CA THR A 92 11.69 -13.90 4.27
C THR A 92 10.74 -12.70 4.24
N PRO A 93 9.41 -12.88 4.34
CA PRO A 93 8.48 -11.77 4.51
C PRO A 93 8.70 -11.05 5.84
N GLY A 94 8.51 -9.74 5.90
CA GLY A 94 8.69 -9.00 7.13
C GLY A 94 8.52 -7.50 7.01
N ILE A 95 8.88 -6.80 8.09
CA ILE A 95 8.98 -5.36 8.13
C ILE A 95 10.46 -5.00 8.05
N GLN A 96 10.82 -4.21 7.04
CA GLN A 96 12.19 -3.75 6.82
C GLN A 96 12.31 -2.27 7.11
N ARG A 97 13.50 -1.88 7.55
CA ARG A 97 13.96 -0.50 7.67
C ARG A 97 14.96 -0.23 6.56
N VAL A 98 14.75 0.87 5.85
CA VAL A 98 15.75 1.52 5.01
C VAL A 98 16.22 2.77 5.75
N ASP A 99 17.51 2.89 6.02
CA ASP A 99 18.07 4.12 6.61
C ASP A 99 18.38 5.17 5.53
N ALA A 100 18.77 6.39 5.95
CA ALA A 100 19.08 7.48 5.03
C ALA A 100 20.28 7.20 4.09
N SER A 101 21.08 6.16 4.37
CA SER A 101 22.16 5.72 3.48
C SER A 101 21.70 4.67 2.45
N GLY A 102 20.45 4.22 2.54
CA GLY A 102 19.90 3.14 1.72
C GLY A 102 20.18 1.74 2.28
N ALA A 103 20.75 1.62 3.49
CA ALA A 103 21.01 0.32 4.10
C ALA A 103 19.70 -0.32 4.58
N VAL A 104 19.54 -1.62 4.33
CA VAL A 104 18.31 -2.38 4.61
C VAL A 104 18.54 -3.35 5.77
N THR A 105 17.65 -3.32 6.77
CA THR A 105 17.63 -4.25 7.91
C THR A 105 16.21 -4.71 8.22
N TYR A 106 16.02 -5.93 8.73
CA TYR A 106 14.72 -6.33 9.27
C TYR A 106 14.48 -5.71 10.64
N LEU A 107 13.27 -5.18 10.84
CA LEU A 107 12.72 -4.82 12.16
C LEU A 107 11.98 -6.01 12.77
N ALA A 108 11.27 -6.80 11.94
CA ALA A 108 10.62 -8.05 12.31
C ALA A 108 10.45 -8.94 11.07
N ASP A 109 10.63 -10.25 11.22
CA ASP A 109 10.57 -11.22 10.11
C ASP A 109 10.01 -12.60 10.50
N ASP A 110 9.46 -12.73 11.72
CA ASP A 110 8.97 -14.02 12.22
C ASP A 110 7.44 -14.16 12.04
N GLY A 111 7.05 -15.26 11.41
CA GLY A 111 5.64 -15.68 11.35
C GLY A 111 4.72 -14.88 10.44
N PHE A 112 5.25 -14.00 9.57
CA PHE A 112 4.48 -13.27 8.56
C PHE A 112 4.21 -14.10 7.30
N LEU A 113 3.12 -13.78 6.59
CA LEU A 113 2.76 -14.39 5.31
C LEU A 113 3.32 -13.57 4.15
N ALA A 114 2.77 -12.37 3.96
CA ALA A 114 3.14 -11.47 2.87
C ALA A 114 2.73 -10.03 3.25
N PRO A 115 3.43 -9.36 4.18
CA PRO A 115 3.13 -7.99 4.56
C PRO A 115 2.89 -7.10 3.34
N ASN A 116 1.75 -6.41 3.29
CA ASN A 116 1.27 -5.75 2.08
C ASN A 116 1.26 -4.22 2.23
N ASP A 117 0.28 -3.65 2.92
CA ASP A 117 0.21 -2.21 3.15
C ASP A 117 0.37 -1.86 4.63
N LEU A 118 0.66 -0.59 4.95
CA LEU A 118 0.93 -0.13 6.30
C LEU A 118 0.47 1.31 6.56
N VAL A 119 0.18 1.60 7.83
CA VAL A 119 -0.11 2.95 8.34
C VAL A 119 0.52 3.12 9.73
N VAL A 120 0.92 4.34 10.07
CA VAL A 120 1.49 4.66 11.38
C VAL A 120 0.46 5.45 12.19
N ALA A 121 0.11 4.93 13.37
CA ALA A 121 -0.77 5.61 14.32
C ALA A 121 -0.08 6.83 14.96
N ALA A 122 -0.88 7.72 15.55
CA ALA A 122 -0.37 8.93 16.21
C ALA A 122 0.61 8.65 17.37
N ASP A 123 0.53 7.47 18.00
CA ASP A 123 1.45 7.03 19.07
C ASP A 123 2.74 6.36 18.53
N GLY A 124 2.89 6.27 17.21
CA GLY A 124 4.02 5.64 16.53
C GLY A 124 3.85 4.13 16.29
N THR A 125 2.73 3.53 16.69
CA THR A 125 2.46 2.11 16.40
C THR A 125 2.25 1.93 14.90
N LEU A 126 3.01 1.02 14.29
CA LEU A 126 2.81 0.59 12.92
C LEU A 126 1.65 -0.41 12.88
N TRP A 127 0.69 -0.19 12.00
CA TRP A 127 -0.35 -1.14 11.63
C TRP A 127 -0.08 -1.61 10.21
N PHE A 128 -0.20 -2.89 9.94
CA PHE A 128 0.03 -3.42 8.59
C PHE A 128 -0.83 -4.64 8.29
N THR A 129 -1.15 -4.80 7.01
CA THR A 129 -1.84 -5.98 6.50
C THR A 129 -0.84 -7.07 6.13
N ASP A 130 -1.27 -8.31 6.32
CA ASP A 130 -0.48 -9.51 6.09
C ASP A 130 -1.38 -10.58 5.43
N PRO A 131 -1.74 -10.38 4.14
CA PRO A 131 -2.51 -11.34 3.38
C PRO A 131 -1.74 -12.65 3.14
N PRO A 132 -2.43 -13.75 2.78
CA PRO A 132 -1.75 -14.93 2.26
C PRO A 132 -1.09 -14.63 0.90
N HIS A 133 -0.03 -15.36 0.53
CA HIS A 133 0.53 -15.26 -0.82
C HIS A 133 -0.51 -15.56 -1.90
N HIS A 134 -0.44 -14.84 -3.01
CA HIS A 134 -1.28 -15.08 -4.18
C HIS A 134 -0.86 -16.38 -4.91
N PRO A 135 -1.81 -17.19 -5.43
CA PRO A 135 -3.25 -17.09 -5.22
C PRO A 135 -3.66 -17.48 -3.78
N PRO A 136 -4.61 -16.76 -3.15
CA PRO A 136 -5.00 -17.02 -1.78
C PRO A 136 -5.63 -18.41 -1.61
N PRO A 137 -5.43 -19.06 -0.45
CA PRO A 137 -6.13 -20.29 -0.12
C PRO A 137 -7.63 -20.03 0.12
N PRO A 138 -8.49 -21.07 0.04
CA PRO A 138 -9.93 -20.92 0.31
C PRO A 138 -10.26 -20.52 1.76
N GLU A 139 -9.40 -20.90 2.72
CA GLU A 139 -9.55 -20.51 4.11
C GLU A 139 -8.96 -19.11 4.33
N PRO A 140 -9.69 -18.17 4.98
CA PRO A 140 -9.20 -16.83 5.23
C PRO A 140 -8.07 -16.84 6.27
N LYS A 141 -6.84 -16.64 5.82
CA LYS A 141 -5.61 -16.64 6.65
C LYS A 141 -4.98 -15.26 6.84
N GLY A 142 -5.48 -14.24 6.14
CA GLY A 142 -4.99 -12.87 6.23
C GLY A 142 -5.17 -12.29 7.63
N ARG A 143 -4.26 -11.39 7.98
CA ARG A 143 -4.16 -10.77 9.31
C ARG A 143 -3.89 -9.28 9.18
N VAL A 144 -4.32 -8.53 10.20
CA VAL A 144 -3.83 -7.18 10.49
C VAL A 144 -2.96 -7.30 11.73
N HIS A 145 -1.74 -6.79 11.66
CA HIS A 145 -0.79 -6.76 12.75
C HIS A 145 -0.54 -5.35 13.24
N THR A 146 -0.01 -5.27 14.46
CA THR A 146 0.60 -4.08 15.03
C THR A 146 2.07 -4.32 15.29
N MET A 147 2.88 -3.27 15.25
CA MET A 147 4.24 -3.25 15.76
C MET A 147 4.47 -1.94 16.52
N THR A 148 4.80 -2.05 17.80
CA THR A 148 5.11 -0.90 18.64
C THR A 148 6.46 -0.27 18.26
N PRO A 149 6.75 0.97 18.66
CA PRO A 149 8.05 1.62 18.37
C PRO A 149 9.28 0.87 18.91
N ASP A 150 9.13 0.04 19.93
CA ASP A 150 10.18 -0.84 20.47
C ASP A 150 10.26 -2.21 19.76
N GLY A 151 9.47 -2.41 18.70
CA GLY A 151 9.56 -3.57 17.82
C GLY A 151 8.74 -4.78 18.25
N VAL A 152 7.81 -4.64 19.20
CA VAL A 152 6.94 -5.74 19.64
C VAL A 152 5.78 -5.88 18.65
N THR A 153 5.66 -7.06 18.04
CA THR A 153 4.61 -7.37 17.07
C THR A 153 3.46 -8.17 17.69
N ALA A 154 2.23 -7.93 17.21
CA ALA A 154 1.06 -8.69 17.61
C ALA A 154 0.01 -8.76 16.49
N VAL A 155 -0.69 -9.89 16.38
CA VAL A 155 -1.89 -9.99 15.54
C VAL A 155 -3.02 -9.22 16.22
N ALA A 156 -3.47 -8.12 15.61
CA ALA A 156 -4.62 -7.37 16.10
C ALA A 156 -5.92 -8.03 15.66
N PHE A 157 -6.02 -8.38 14.38
CA PHE A 157 -7.21 -8.99 13.79
C PHE A 157 -6.84 -10.09 12.79
N GLY A 158 -7.68 -11.13 12.69
CA GLY A 158 -7.49 -12.23 11.74
C GLY A 158 -8.75 -12.57 10.95
N GLY A 159 -8.66 -13.54 10.05
CA GLY A 159 -9.79 -14.03 9.27
C GLY A 159 -10.14 -13.09 8.11
N PHE A 160 -9.12 -12.60 7.41
CA PHE A 160 -9.23 -11.88 6.14
C PHE A 160 -8.93 -12.86 5.00
N ALA A 161 -9.67 -12.79 3.89
CA ALA A 161 -9.37 -13.58 2.71
C ALA A 161 -8.15 -12.98 1.98
N TYR A 162 -8.15 -11.66 1.78
CA TYR A 162 -7.05 -10.92 1.16
C TYR A 162 -7.08 -9.43 1.55
N CYS A 163 -6.55 -9.12 2.73
CA CYS A 163 -6.44 -7.76 3.22
C CYS A 163 -5.30 -7.01 2.52
N ASN A 164 -5.56 -5.76 2.10
CA ASN A 164 -4.66 -4.98 1.26
C ASN A 164 -4.38 -3.59 1.87
N GLY A 165 -4.84 -2.49 1.26
CA GLY A 165 -4.71 -1.14 1.83
C GLY A 165 -5.25 -1.02 3.25
N ILE A 166 -4.61 -0.18 4.07
CA ILE A 166 -4.95 0.02 5.48
C ILE A 166 -4.88 1.49 5.90
N GLY A 167 -5.83 1.90 6.74
CA GLY A 167 -5.90 3.23 7.32
C GLY A 167 -6.52 3.19 8.72
N LEU A 168 -6.44 4.32 9.43
CA LEU A 168 -7.01 4.50 10.76
C LEU A 168 -7.96 5.68 10.78
N GLU A 169 -9.14 5.50 11.37
CA GLU A 169 -10.02 6.60 11.73
C GLU A 169 -9.55 7.26 13.03
N PRO A 170 -9.97 8.52 13.32
CA PRO A 170 -9.52 9.24 14.51
C PRO A 170 -9.80 8.55 15.85
N ASP A 171 -10.80 7.67 15.91
CA ASP A 171 -11.15 6.90 17.11
C ASP A 171 -10.35 5.59 17.26
N GLY A 172 -9.42 5.31 16.33
CA GLY A 172 -8.62 4.09 16.29
C GLY A 172 -9.31 2.92 15.57
N THR A 173 -10.48 3.12 14.96
CA THR A 173 -11.09 2.12 14.07
C THR A 173 -10.17 1.88 12.87
N VAL A 174 -9.89 0.61 12.58
CA VAL A 174 -9.08 0.24 11.42
C VAL A 174 -9.97 0.15 10.19
N VAL A 175 -9.53 0.74 9.08
CA VAL A 175 -10.15 0.59 7.77
C VAL A 175 -9.21 -0.23 6.91
N VAL A 176 -9.74 -1.28 6.27
CA VAL A 176 -8.96 -2.22 5.45
C VAL A 176 -9.69 -2.45 4.14
N VAL A 177 -8.95 -2.47 3.04
CA VAL A 177 -9.44 -3.05 1.79
C VAL A 177 -9.37 -4.56 1.91
N GLU A 178 -10.52 -5.22 1.82
CA GLU A 178 -10.66 -6.67 1.96
C GLU A 178 -11.27 -7.24 0.67
N GLY A 179 -10.40 -7.80 -0.18
CA GLY A 179 -10.76 -8.33 -1.50
C GLY A 179 -11.44 -7.28 -2.38
N HIS A 180 -12.77 -7.35 -2.47
CA HIS A 180 -13.57 -6.48 -3.32
C HIS A 180 -14.17 -5.27 -2.61
N GLY A 181 -13.98 -5.11 -1.30
CA GLY A 181 -14.67 -4.07 -0.53
C GLY A 181 -13.76 -3.28 0.41
N LEU A 182 -14.34 -2.27 1.04
CA LEU A 182 -13.74 -1.47 2.09
C LEU A 182 -14.45 -1.75 3.42
N MET A 183 -13.70 -2.09 4.46
CA MET A 183 -14.23 -2.62 5.72
C MET A 183 -13.68 -1.85 6.92
N ARG A 184 -14.55 -1.50 7.87
CA ARG A 184 -14.17 -1.10 9.24
C ARG A 184 -13.99 -2.32 10.11
N VAL A 185 -12.98 -2.27 10.97
CA VAL A 185 -12.70 -3.25 12.02
C VAL A 185 -12.59 -2.49 13.34
N ARG A 186 -13.58 -2.68 14.22
CA ARG A 186 -13.63 -2.05 15.54
C ARG A 186 -12.64 -2.72 16.49
N ALA A 187 -12.32 -2.05 17.59
CA ALA A 187 -11.39 -2.56 18.61
C ALA A 187 -11.79 -3.93 19.21
N ASP A 188 -13.08 -4.26 19.22
CA ASP A 188 -13.59 -5.56 19.68
C ASP A 188 -13.54 -6.67 18.61
N GLY A 189 -13.04 -6.36 17.40
CA GLY A 189 -12.96 -7.24 16.25
C GLY A 189 -14.21 -7.27 15.38
N THR A 190 -15.24 -6.46 15.69
CA THR A 190 -16.44 -6.34 14.84
C THR A 190 -16.06 -5.79 13.48
N LYS A 191 -16.48 -6.50 12.42
CA LYS A 191 -16.24 -6.17 11.02
C LYS A 191 -17.52 -5.63 10.37
N GLU A 192 -17.41 -4.48 9.73
CA GLU A 192 -18.52 -3.76 9.09
C GLU A 192 -18.10 -3.28 7.70
N TRP A 193 -18.85 -3.63 6.66
CA TRP A 193 -18.58 -3.12 5.32
C TRP A 193 -18.97 -1.64 5.25
N ILE A 194 -18.02 -0.80 4.83
CA ILE A 194 -18.29 0.56 4.37
C ILE A 194 -18.81 0.48 2.94
N VAL A 195 -18.11 -0.28 2.11
CA VAL A 195 -18.44 -0.55 0.70
C VAL A 195 -18.23 -2.04 0.46
N GLU A 196 -19.29 -2.78 0.14
CA GLU A 196 -19.17 -4.24 -0.10
C GLU A 196 -18.48 -4.57 -1.44
N ARG A 197 -18.50 -3.63 -2.39
CA ARG A 197 -17.98 -3.84 -3.74
C ARG A 197 -17.45 -2.55 -4.37
N LEU A 198 -16.15 -2.51 -4.64
CA LEU A 198 -15.39 -1.41 -5.24
C LEU A 198 -15.37 -1.53 -6.78
N GLY A 199 -16.55 -1.69 -7.39
CA GLY A 199 -16.70 -1.92 -8.83
C GLY A 199 -16.60 -3.38 -9.25
N ASP A 200 -16.16 -3.64 -10.48
CA ASP A 200 -16.02 -5.00 -11.03
C ASP A 200 -14.67 -5.63 -10.65
N ALA A 201 -13.70 -4.81 -10.24
CA ALA A 201 -12.36 -5.20 -9.81
C ALA A 201 -12.22 -5.37 -8.28
N SER A 202 -11.06 -5.86 -7.84
CA SER A 202 -10.65 -5.78 -6.44
C SER A 202 -10.10 -4.40 -6.11
N GLY A 203 -10.28 -3.97 -4.86
CA GLY A 203 -9.56 -2.83 -4.32
C GLY A 203 -8.12 -3.20 -3.97
N ASP A 204 -7.27 -2.19 -3.84
CA ASP A 204 -5.87 -2.37 -3.47
C ASP A 204 -5.47 -1.42 -2.33
N GLY A 205 -4.53 -0.51 -2.54
CA GLY A 205 -4.19 0.57 -1.60
C GLY A 205 -5.20 1.72 -1.59
N PHE A 206 -5.19 2.52 -0.51
CA PHE A 206 -6.01 3.72 -0.41
C PHE A 206 -5.37 4.78 0.48
N CYS A 207 -5.80 6.03 0.33
CA CYS A 207 -5.51 7.09 1.28
C CYS A 207 -6.79 7.84 1.73
N VAL A 208 -6.66 8.70 2.72
CA VAL A 208 -7.78 9.44 3.33
C VAL A 208 -7.51 10.94 3.26
N ASP A 209 -8.50 11.74 2.87
CA ASP A 209 -8.38 13.20 2.88
C ASP A 209 -8.69 13.82 4.26
N ALA A 210 -8.58 15.15 4.36
CA ALA A 210 -8.85 15.88 5.61
C ALA A 210 -10.33 15.89 6.04
N ASP A 211 -11.26 15.58 5.13
CA ASP A 211 -12.70 15.44 5.42
C ASP A 211 -13.07 13.99 5.80
N GLY A 212 -12.11 13.06 5.74
CA GLY A 212 -12.31 11.64 6.03
C GLY A 212 -12.76 10.82 4.82
N ARG A 213 -12.69 11.36 3.60
CA ARG A 213 -13.04 10.59 2.39
C ARG A 213 -11.97 9.57 2.06
N PHE A 214 -12.41 8.40 1.59
CA PHE A 214 -11.54 7.32 1.16
C PHE A 214 -11.27 7.42 -0.35
N TYR A 215 -9.99 7.47 -0.72
CA TYR A 215 -9.51 7.43 -2.09
C TYR A 215 -8.94 6.05 -2.37
N VAL A 216 -9.73 5.15 -2.95
CA VAL A 216 -9.42 3.73 -3.06
C VAL A 216 -8.99 3.38 -4.48
N ALA A 217 -7.80 2.80 -4.62
CA ALA A 217 -7.32 2.26 -5.89
C ALA A 217 -8.17 1.05 -6.31
N VAL A 218 -8.68 1.09 -7.54
CA VAL A 218 -9.46 0.00 -8.14
C VAL A 218 -8.73 -0.56 -9.36
N THR A 219 -8.05 -1.68 -9.13
CA THR A 219 -7.02 -2.28 -10.00
C THR A 219 -7.41 -2.36 -11.48
N ALA A 220 -8.46 -3.11 -11.82
CA ALA A 220 -8.87 -3.34 -13.20
C ALA A 220 -9.89 -2.31 -13.74
N ASP A 221 -10.41 -1.42 -12.88
CA ASP A 221 -11.27 -0.30 -13.27
C ASP A 221 -10.45 0.91 -13.76
N HIS A 222 -9.12 0.90 -13.57
CA HIS A 222 -8.18 1.94 -14.00
C HIS A 222 -8.43 3.31 -13.37
N GLY A 223 -8.53 3.38 -12.04
CA GLY A 223 -8.66 4.67 -11.37
C GLY A 223 -8.77 4.59 -9.86
N ILE A 224 -9.15 5.74 -9.29
CA ILE A 224 -9.40 5.92 -7.86
C ILE A 224 -10.90 6.21 -7.67
N ARG A 225 -11.59 5.39 -6.88
CA ARG A 225 -12.95 5.70 -6.42
C ARG A 225 -12.88 6.50 -5.14
N VAL A 226 -13.69 7.54 -5.04
CA VAL A 226 -13.73 8.42 -3.87
C VAL A 226 -15.04 8.19 -3.12
N PHE A 227 -14.95 7.89 -1.83
CA PHE A 227 -16.11 7.63 -0.98
C PHE A 227 -16.15 8.59 0.20
N ASP A 228 -17.32 9.12 0.53
CA ASP A 228 -17.55 9.75 1.83
C ASP A 228 -17.43 8.70 2.96
N PRO A 229 -17.24 9.12 4.23
CA PRO A 229 -17.07 8.20 5.36
C PRO A 229 -18.19 7.17 5.53
N ASP A 230 -19.39 7.44 5.03
CA ASP A 230 -20.54 6.52 5.08
C ASP A 230 -20.58 5.48 3.95
N GLY A 231 -19.61 5.53 3.02
CA GLY A 231 -19.52 4.64 1.87
C GLY A 231 -20.22 5.15 0.61
N THR A 232 -20.78 6.36 0.62
CA THR A 232 -21.34 6.99 -0.59
C THR A 232 -20.22 7.32 -1.57
N GLU A 233 -20.26 6.75 -2.78
CA GLU A 233 -19.34 7.14 -3.86
C GLU A 233 -19.64 8.56 -4.33
N VAL A 234 -18.64 9.44 -4.28
CA VAL A 234 -18.77 10.86 -4.63
C VAL A 234 -17.99 11.25 -5.89
N ASP A 235 -17.00 10.46 -6.29
CA ASP A 235 -16.22 10.71 -7.51
C ASP A 235 -15.50 9.44 -8.01
N PHE A 236 -15.10 9.48 -9.28
CA PHE A 236 -14.20 8.50 -9.89
C PHE A 236 -13.12 9.21 -10.71
N LEU A 237 -11.87 9.09 -10.26
CA LEU A 237 -10.71 9.68 -10.90
C LEU A 237 -10.09 8.66 -11.85
N GLU A 238 -10.50 8.74 -13.12
CA GLU A 238 -9.95 7.88 -14.19
C GLU A 238 -8.47 8.17 -14.41
N ILE A 239 -7.66 7.10 -14.41
CA ILE A 239 -6.23 7.13 -14.73
C ILE A 239 -6.05 6.59 -16.16
N PRO A 240 -5.61 7.42 -17.11
CA PRO A 240 -5.41 6.98 -18.49
C PRO A 240 -4.34 5.90 -18.59
N GLY A 241 -4.64 4.78 -19.23
CA GLY A 241 -3.63 3.74 -19.46
C GLY A 241 -4.23 2.36 -19.66
N ARG A 242 -3.35 1.35 -19.58
CA ARG A 242 -3.69 -0.08 -19.59
C ARG A 242 -3.04 -0.86 -18.43
N GLY A 243 -2.34 -0.16 -17.53
CA GLY A 243 -1.78 -0.74 -16.32
C GLY A 243 -2.86 -0.86 -15.24
N ILE A 244 -2.57 -1.57 -14.16
CA ILE A 244 -3.47 -1.62 -13.00
C ILE A 244 -3.17 -0.45 -12.05
N THR A 245 -4.19 0.08 -11.39
CA THR A 245 -4.00 1.09 -10.35
C THR A 245 -3.88 0.40 -9.00
N THR A 246 -2.76 0.58 -8.31
CA THR A 246 -2.40 -0.22 -7.14
C THR A 246 -2.53 0.55 -5.83
N ASN A 247 -2.17 1.83 -5.80
CA ASN A 247 -2.15 2.58 -4.55
C ASN A 247 -2.16 4.10 -4.81
N CYS A 248 -2.35 4.91 -3.77
CA CYS A 248 -2.31 6.37 -3.90
C CYS A 248 -1.93 7.09 -2.59
N CYS A 249 -1.37 8.29 -2.73
CA CYS A 249 -1.10 9.18 -1.60
C CYS A 249 -1.24 10.66 -2.00
N PHE A 250 -1.55 11.51 -1.02
CA PHE A 250 -1.51 12.96 -1.20
C PHE A 250 -0.09 13.51 -1.05
N GLY A 251 0.27 14.48 -1.88
CA GLY A 251 1.55 15.17 -1.86
C GLY A 251 1.49 16.54 -2.55
N GLY A 252 2.67 17.06 -2.90
CA GLY A 252 2.87 18.45 -3.30
C GLY A 252 2.98 19.40 -2.10
N ASP A 253 3.46 20.62 -2.35
CA ASP A 253 3.71 21.62 -1.30
C ASP A 253 2.46 21.99 -0.48
N ASP A 254 1.27 21.79 -1.05
CA ASP A 254 -0.02 22.07 -0.43
C ASP A 254 -0.82 20.82 -0.02
N LEU A 255 -0.26 19.62 -0.24
CA LEU A 255 -0.90 18.32 -0.02
C LEU A 255 -2.24 18.14 -0.77
N ARG A 256 -2.40 18.79 -1.92
CA ARG A 256 -3.61 18.69 -2.76
C ARG A 256 -3.41 17.94 -4.07
N THR A 257 -2.21 17.42 -4.31
CA THR A 257 -1.93 16.58 -5.47
C THR A 257 -2.05 15.12 -5.07
N LEU A 258 -2.93 14.37 -5.74
CA LEU A 258 -3.01 12.92 -5.56
C LEU A 258 -2.04 12.24 -6.52
N PHE A 259 -1.10 11.47 -5.96
CA PHE A 259 -0.25 10.56 -6.72
C PHE A 259 -0.83 9.16 -6.65
N ALA A 260 -0.77 8.43 -7.76
CA ALA A 260 -1.24 7.05 -7.84
C ALA A 260 -0.22 6.20 -8.60
N THR A 261 -0.13 4.94 -8.23
CA THR A 261 0.70 3.92 -8.87
C THR A 261 -0.13 2.97 -9.72
#